data_AF-A0A1V5F8V3-F1
#
_entry.id   AF-A0A1V5F8V3-F1
#
_cell.length_a   1.000
_cell.length_b   1.000
_cell.length_c   1.000
_cell.angle_alpha   90.00
_cell.angle_beta   90.00
_cell.angle_gamma   90.00
#
_symmetry.space_group_name_H-M   'P 1'
#
loop_
_entity.id
_entity.type
_entity.pdbx_description
1 polymer ?
#
loop_
_entity_poly.entity_id
_entity_poly.type
_entity_poly.pdbx_seq_one_letter_code
_entity_poly.pdbx_strand_id
1 'polypeptide(L)'
;MAIDPEILGLLPREFCERNMVAPILVDEDALVVAMEDPTNVVAIDEIEEMVEADIRPVIASCRDILDVLRQRQAMETEAEERTAALAIARRRKRFRALRAATVFLIAVAPFVLFWLGYLFFYDVQRFVKQFSLFDKTLFGVLGLGLWAAFVYWLAGRMLGGGEDE
;
A
#
# COMPACT_ATOMS: atom_id res chain seq x y z
N MET A 1 -9.47 -26.65 -22.66
CA MET A 1 -10.63 -25.74 -22.70
C MET A 1 -10.28 -24.60 -21.77
N ALA A 2 -10.18 -23.36 -22.27
CA ALA A 2 -9.88 -22.22 -21.40
C ALA A 2 -11.20 -21.76 -20.78
N ILE A 3 -11.31 -21.85 -19.46
CA ILE A 3 -12.46 -21.39 -18.69
C ILE A 3 -12.18 -19.96 -18.27
N ASP A 4 -13.19 -19.10 -18.35
CA ASP A 4 -13.07 -17.70 -17.98
C ASP A 4 -12.88 -17.59 -16.44
N PRO A 5 -11.83 -16.89 -15.96
CA PRO A 5 -11.61 -16.70 -14.52
C PRO A 5 -12.75 -15.94 -13.83
N GLU A 6 -13.51 -15.10 -14.54
CA GLU A 6 -14.66 -14.40 -13.95
C GLU A 6 -15.77 -15.38 -13.55
N ILE A 7 -15.98 -16.42 -14.36
CA ILE A 7 -17.00 -17.46 -14.15
C ILE A 7 -16.62 -18.38 -12.99
N LEU A 8 -15.32 -18.68 -12.85
CA LEU A 8 -14.79 -19.47 -11.72
C LEU A 8 -14.98 -18.75 -10.36
N GLY A 9 -15.07 -17.43 -10.37
CA GLY A 9 -15.27 -16.60 -9.18
C GLY A 9 -16.70 -16.54 -8.66
N LEU A 10 -17.70 -16.98 -9.45
CA LEU A 10 -19.12 -16.89 -9.09
C LEU A 10 -19.50 -17.79 -7.91
N LEU A 11 -18.80 -18.92 -7.75
CA LEU A 11 -19.08 -19.88 -6.69
C LEU A 11 -17.93 -19.97 -5.68
N PRO A 12 -18.24 -20.02 -4.37
CA PRO A 12 -17.26 -20.29 -3.32
C PRO A 12 -16.59 -21.63 -3.55
N ARG A 13 -15.28 -21.65 -3.36
CA ARG A 13 -14.46 -22.85 -3.54
C ARG A 13 -14.92 -24.01 -2.67
N GLU A 14 -15.25 -23.74 -1.41
CA GLU A 14 -15.67 -24.76 -0.45
C GLU A 14 -16.96 -25.45 -0.89
N PHE A 15 -17.87 -24.70 -1.52
CA PHE A 15 -19.10 -25.23 -2.06
C PHE A 15 -18.83 -26.14 -3.26
N CYS A 16 -17.99 -25.68 -4.19
CA CYS A 16 -17.56 -26.45 -5.35
C CYS A 16 -16.91 -27.80 -4.98
N GLU A 17 -16.02 -27.80 -3.98
CA GLU A 17 -15.33 -29.00 -3.51
C GLU A 17 -16.26 -29.96 -2.76
N ARG A 18 -17.21 -29.44 -1.96
CA ARG A 18 -18.13 -30.27 -1.16
C ARG A 18 -19.19 -30.96 -2.02
N ASN A 19 -19.78 -30.20 -2.95
CA ASN A 19 -20.87 -30.70 -3.79
C ASN A 19 -20.38 -31.29 -5.12
N MET A 20 -19.06 -31.33 -5.35
CA MET A 20 -18.45 -31.80 -6.59
C MET A 20 -19.07 -31.09 -7.80
N VAL A 21 -18.99 -29.76 -7.79
CA VAL A 21 -19.54 -28.90 -8.84
C VAL A 21 -18.51 -27.87 -9.29
N ALA A 22 -18.50 -27.54 -10.58
CA ALA A 22 -17.63 -26.51 -11.13
C ALA A 22 -18.36 -25.70 -12.21
N PRO A 23 -18.34 -24.35 -12.14
CA PRO A 23 -18.90 -23.53 -13.19
C PRO A 23 -18.00 -23.62 -14.44
N ILE A 24 -18.61 -23.83 -15.61
CA ILE A 24 -17.87 -24.01 -16.87
C ILE A 24 -17.95 -22.74 -17.72
N LEU A 25 -19.17 -22.27 -17.99
CA LEU A 25 -19.43 -21.14 -18.88
C LEU A 25 -20.81 -20.54 -18.60
N VAL A 26 -21.03 -19.33 -19.09
CA VAL A 26 -22.35 -18.69 -19.10
C VAL A 26 -22.83 -18.67 -20.56
N ASP A 27 -24.06 -19.13 -20.80
CA ASP A 27 -24.68 -19.19 -22.12
C ASP A 27 -26.01 -18.43 -22.11
N GLU A 28 -26.06 -17.35 -22.91
CA GLU A 28 -27.16 -16.36 -23.00
C GLU A 28 -27.51 -15.68 -21.66
N ASP A 29 -28.12 -16.40 -20.73
CA ASP A 29 -28.50 -15.95 -19.37
C ASP A 29 -28.46 -17.11 -18.35
N ALA A 30 -27.93 -18.29 -18.73
CA ALA A 30 -27.85 -19.45 -17.86
C ALA A 30 -26.39 -19.84 -17.56
N LEU A 31 -26.09 -20.09 -16.30
CA LEU A 31 -24.81 -20.62 -15.86
C LEU A 31 -24.78 -22.14 -16.10
N VAL A 32 -23.87 -22.58 -16.95
CA VAL A 32 -23.60 -24.01 -17.18
C VAL A 32 -22.65 -24.51 -16.11
N VAL A 33 -23.14 -25.45 -15.31
CA VAL A 33 -22.41 -26.03 -14.17
C VAL A 33 -22.13 -27.50 -14.43
N ALA A 34 -20.85 -27.89 -14.39
CA ALA A 34 -20.46 -29.29 -14.34
C ALA A 34 -20.77 -29.85 -12.95
N MET A 35 -21.54 -30.92 -12.90
CA MET A 35 -21.91 -31.62 -11.67
C MET A 35 -21.64 -33.11 -11.82
N GLU A 36 -21.23 -33.77 -10.72
CA GLU A 36 -21.15 -35.23 -10.68
C GLU A 36 -22.55 -35.86 -10.73
N ASP A 37 -23.50 -35.31 -9.97
CA ASP A 37 -24.88 -35.74 -9.90
C ASP A 37 -25.85 -34.59 -10.22
N PRO A 38 -26.42 -34.52 -11.43
CA PRO A 38 -27.37 -33.48 -11.82
C PRO A 38 -28.76 -33.68 -11.19
N THR A 39 -29.01 -34.78 -10.49
CA THR A 39 -30.30 -35.03 -9.81
C THR A 39 -30.36 -34.43 -8.41
N ASN A 40 -29.25 -33.89 -7.93
CA ASN A 40 -29.17 -33.19 -6.65
C ASN A 40 -29.76 -31.77 -6.77
N VAL A 41 -31.09 -31.69 -6.62
CA VAL A 41 -31.84 -30.42 -6.70
C VAL A 41 -31.40 -29.42 -5.64
N VAL A 42 -30.99 -29.87 -4.45
CA VAL A 42 -30.55 -28.97 -3.37
C VAL A 42 -29.30 -28.19 -3.79
N ALA A 43 -28.35 -28.84 -4.43
CA ALA A 43 -27.15 -28.17 -4.93
C ALA A 43 -27.47 -27.21 -6.08
N ILE A 44 -28.47 -27.51 -6.92
CA ILE A 44 -28.90 -26.62 -8.00
C ILE A 44 -29.57 -25.37 -7.43
N ASP A 45 -30.52 -25.54 -6.50
CA ASP A 45 -31.25 -24.44 -5.86
C ASP A 45 -30.29 -23.51 -5.10
N GLU A 46 -29.30 -24.06 -4.37
CA GLU A 46 -28.29 -23.25 -3.67
C GLU A 46 -27.43 -22.43 -4.65
N ILE A 47 -27.04 -23.00 -5.79
CA ILE A 47 -26.27 -22.29 -6.82
C ILE A 47 -27.12 -21.18 -7.45
N GLU A 48 -28.39 -21.46 -7.75
CA GLU A 48 -29.34 -20.49 -8.31
C GLU A 48 -29.54 -19.30 -7.37
N GLU A 49 -29.69 -19.54 -6.06
CA GLU A 49 -29.79 -18.49 -5.05
C GLU A 49 -28.50 -17.64 -4.96
N MET A 50 -27.34 -18.27 -5.12
CA MET A 50 -26.05 -17.59 -4.99
C MET A 50 -25.68 -16.73 -6.21
N VAL A 51 -26.05 -17.18 -7.41
CA VAL A 51 -25.67 -16.52 -8.67
C VAL A 51 -26.79 -15.62 -9.20
N GLU A 52 -28.02 -15.76 -8.69
CA GLU A 52 -29.22 -15.05 -9.18
C GLU A 52 -29.43 -15.25 -10.70
N ALA A 53 -29.13 -16.45 -11.22
CA ALA A 53 -29.22 -16.79 -12.64
C ALA A 53 -29.68 -18.23 -12.86
N ASP A 54 -30.27 -18.51 -14.04
CA ASP A 54 -30.72 -19.86 -14.40
C ASP A 54 -29.55 -20.84 -14.44
N ILE A 55 -29.70 -22.02 -13.82
CA ILE A 55 -28.65 -23.05 -13.81
C ILE A 55 -28.94 -24.14 -14.84
N ARG A 56 -27.96 -24.43 -15.70
CA ARG A 56 -27.98 -25.59 -16.60
C ARG A 56 -26.96 -26.63 -16.11
N PRO A 57 -27.39 -27.67 -15.38
CA PRO A 57 -26.50 -28.71 -14.91
C PRO A 57 -26.07 -29.62 -16.08
N VAL A 58 -24.79 -29.92 -16.16
CA VAL A 58 -24.19 -30.86 -17.13
C VAL A 58 -23.44 -31.93 -16.36
N ILE A 59 -23.64 -33.19 -16.76
CA ILE A 59 -22.95 -34.33 -16.16
C ILE A 59 -21.47 -34.28 -16.54
N ALA A 60 -20.60 -34.25 -15.54
CA ALA A 60 -19.16 -34.30 -15.71
C ALA A 60 -18.55 -35.36 -14.80
N SER A 61 -17.39 -35.90 -15.19
CA SER A 61 -16.69 -36.85 -14.33
C SER A 61 -16.04 -36.14 -13.14
N CYS A 62 -15.96 -36.81 -11.99
CA CYS A 62 -15.25 -36.33 -10.81
C CYS A 62 -13.81 -35.86 -11.14
N ARG A 63 -13.11 -36.54 -12.06
CA ARG A 63 -11.76 -36.15 -12.50
C ARG A 63 -11.76 -34.80 -13.23
N ASP A 64 -12.70 -34.60 -14.14
CA ASP A 64 -12.78 -33.35 -14.91
C ASP A 64 -13.10 -32.16 -14.01
N ILE A 65 -14.02 -32.34 -13.06
CA ILE A 65 -14.40 -31.32 -12.06
C ILE A 65 -13.18 -30.94 -11.21
N LEU A 66 -12.44 -31.93 -10.71
CA LEU A 66 -11.23 -31.70 -9.92
C LEU A 66 -10.13 -31.00 -10.73
N ASP A 67 -10.00 -31.31 -12.01
CA ASP A 67 -9.01 -30.67 -12.87
C ASP A 67 -9.36 -29.18 -13.10
N VAL A 68 -10.64 -28.85 -13.27
CA VAL A 68 -11.12 -27.45 -13.35
C VAL A 68 -10.85 -26.71 -12.03
N LEU A 69 -11.16 -27.32 -10.89
CA LEU A 69 -10.91 -26.70 -9.58
C LEU A 69 -9.42 -26.50 -9.31
N ARG A 70 -8.56 -27.43 -9.74
CA ARG A 70 -7.11 -27.28 -9.66
C ARG A 70 -6.62 -26.13 -10.55
N GLN A 71 -7.18 -25.99 -11.75
CA GLN A 71 -6.83 -24.91 -12.66
C GLN A 71 -7.21 -23.53 -12.08
N ARG A 72 -8.36 -23.41 -11.41
CA ARG A 72 -8.76 -22.22 -10.65
C ARG A 72 -7.71 -21.84 -9.59
N GLN A 73 -7.27 -22.80 -8.77
CA GLN A 73 -6.30 -22.56 -7.71
C GLN A 73 -4.95 -22.05 -8.26
N ALA A 74 -4.50 -22.59 -9.40
CA ALA A 74 -3.29 -22.13 -10.05
C ALA A 74 -3.39 -20.65 -10.49
N MET A 75 -4.54 -20.25 -11.04
CA MET A 75 -4.79 -18.86 -11.44
C MET A 75 -4.88 -17.89 -10.25
N GLU A 76 -5.56 -18.29 -9.16
CA GLU A 76 -5.65 -17.50 -7.92
C GLU A 76 -4.26 -17.28 -7.29
N THR A 77 -3.44 -18.34 -7.24
CA THR A 77 -2.07 -18.26 -6.70
C THR A 77 -1.20 -17.30 -7.51
N GLU A 78 -1.28 -17.34 -8.84
CA GLU A 78 -0.55 -16.40 -9.69
C GLU A 78 -1.02 -14.94 -9.52
N ALA A 79 -2.32 -14.72 -9.33
CA ALA A 79 -2.87 -13.38 -9.11
C ALA A 79 -2.46 -12.83 -7.73
N GLU A 80 -2.47 -13.66 -6.70
CA GLU A 80 -1.96 -13.34 -5.36
C GLU A 80 -0.45 -13.08 -5.37
N GLU A 81 0.34 -13.89 -6.09
CA GLU A 81 1.78 -13.66 -6.24
C GLU A 81 2.09 -12.37 -7.00
N ARG A 82 1.33 -12.04 -8.05
CA ARG A 82 1.49 -10.77 -8.80
C ARG A 82 1.09 -9.57 -7.96
N THR A 83 0.00 -9.66 -7.21
CA THR A 83 -0.45 -8.58 -6.31
C THR A 83 0.48 -8.43 -5.11
N ALA A 84 1.00 -9.53 -4.56
CA ALA A 84 2.03 -9.52 -3.52
C ALA A 84 3.36 -8.98 -4.05
N ALA A 85 3.81 -9.37 -5.25
CA ALA A 85 5.00 -8.83 -5.90
C ALA A 85 4.85 -7.32 -6.16
N LEU A 86 3.67 -6.86 -6.60
CA LEU A 86 3.35 -5.44 -6.75
C LEU A 86 3.28 -4.71 -5.40
N ALA A 87 2.73 -5.33 -4.36
CA ALA A 87 2.68 -4.77 -3.01
C ALA A 87 4.09 -4.63 -2.39
N ILE A 88 4.95 -5.64 -2.58
CA ILE A 88 6.35 -5.64 -2.17
C ILE A 88 7.14 -4.59 -2.97
N ALA A 89 6.92 -4.49 -4.28
CA ALA A 89 7.54 -3.47 -5.13
C ALA A 89 7.11 -2.04 -4.72
N ARG A 90 5.86 -1.83 -4.31
CA ARG A 90 5.35 -0.54 -3.81
C ARG A 90 5.91 -0.18 -2.43
N ARG A 91 6.24 -1.19 -1.61
CA ARG A 91 6.83 -1.02 -0.26
C ARG A 91 8.24 -0.40 -0.31
N ARG A 92 8.97 -0.55 -1.41
CA ARG A 92 10.36 -0.04 -1.55
C ARG A 92 10.48 1.47 -1.75
N LYS A 93 9.42 2.17 -2.20
CA LYS A 93 9.45 3.64 -2.40
C LYS A 93 9.04 4.47 -1.18
N ARG A 94 8.36 3.88 -0.18
CA ARG A 94 7.85 4.63 0.98
C ARG A 94 8.93 5.05 1.98
N PHE A 95 10.05 4.32 2.10
CA PHE A 95 11.07 4.60 3.11
C PHE A 95 12.26 5.50 2.66
N ARG A 96 12.36 5.88 1.38
CA ARG A 96 13.36 6.88 0.94
C ARG A 96 12.87 8.32 1.07
N ALA A 97 11.56 8.57 0.92
CA ALA A 97 11.00 9.92 0.98
C ALA A 97 10.94 10.50 2.41
N LEU A 98 10.74 9.64 3.43
CA LEU A 98 10.71 10.07 4.83
C LEU A 98 12.06 10.56 5.37
N ARG A 99 13.19 10.11 4.79
CA ARG A 99 14.54 10.60 5.17
C ARG A 99 14.88 11.97 4.58
N ALA A 100 14.29 12.35 3.45
CA ALA A 100 14.52 13.66 2.83
C ALA A 100 13.71 14.78 3.52
N ALA A 101 12.48 14.47 3.95
CA ALA A 101 11.59 15.45 4.59
C ALA A 101 12.11 15.93 5.96
N THR A 102 12.79 15.07 6.72
CA THR A 102 13.36 15.44 8.03
C THR A 102 14.53 16.41 7.90
N VAL A 103 15.36 16.27 6.86
CA VAL A 103 16.50 17.16 6.60
C VAL A 103 16.05 18.56 6.19
N PHE A 104 14.97 18.66 5.39
CA PHE A 104 14.46 19.94 4.91
C PHE A 104 13.79 20.78 6.02
N LEU A 105 13.14 20.13 6.99
CA LEU A 105 12.43 20.80 8.08
C LEU A 105 13.39 21.41 9.12
N ILE A 106 14.54 20.76 9.36
CA ILE A 106 15.59 21.24 10.28
C ILE A 106 16.39 22.41 9.68
N ALA A 107 16.54 22.47 8.34
CA ALA A 107 17.25 23.55 7.66
C ALA A 107 16.43 24.85 7.56
N VAL A 108 15.12 24.74 7.36
CA VAL A 108 14.24 25.91 7.15
C VAL A 108 13.82 26.56 8.47
N ALA A 109 13.66 25.79 9.55
CA ALA A 109 13.28 26.31 10.87
C ALA A 109 14.17 27.46 11.41
N PRO A 110 15.51 27.37 11.39
CA PRO A 110 16.35 28.49 11.84
C PRO A 110 16.29 29.69 10.89
N PHE A 111 16.06 29.47 9.59
CA PHE A 111 15.87 30.55 8.63
C PHE A 111 14.56 31.31 8.86
N VAL A 112 13.48 30.58 9.18
CA VAL A 112 12.18 31.16 9.55
C VAL A 112 12.26 31.86 10.90
N LEU A 113 12.94 31.30 11.90
CA LEU A 113 13.11 31.94 13.20
C LEU A 113 13.98 33.21 13.12
N PHE A 114 15.02 33.18 12.29
CA PHE A 114 15.86 34.35 12.01
C PHE A 114 15.08 35.43 11.26
N TRP A 115 14.26 35.04 10.27
CA TRP A 115 13.44 35.96 9.50
C TRP A 115 12.29 36.54 10.33
N LEU A 116 11.63 35.73 11.16
CA LEU A 116 10.60 36.16 12.10
C LEU A 116 11.19 37.03 13.21
N GLY A 117 12.40 36.71 13.68
CA GLY A 117 13.19 37.54 14.59
C GLY A 117 13.50 38.90 13.95
N TYR A 118 13.93 38.93 12.69
CA TYR A 118 14.15 40.17 11.93
C TYR A 118 12.86 40.98 11.73
N LEU A 119 11.72 40.31 11.49
CA LEU A 119 10.41 40.94 11.35
C LEU A 119 9.94 41.54 12.69
N PHE A 120 10.17 40.85 13.80
CA PHE A 120 9.85 41.31 15.16
C PHE A 120 10.81 42.42 15.62
N PHE A 121 12.07 42.39 15.19
CA PHE A 121 13.08 43.39 15.53
C PHE A 121 12.90 44.73 14.79
N TYR A 122 12.06 44.77 13.76
CA TYR A 122 11.70 46.03 13.09
C TYR A 122 10.89 46.96 14.01
N ASP A 123 10.11 46.40 14.94
CA ASP A 123 9.32 47.19 15.89
C ASP A 123 10.12 47.57 17.15
N VAL A 124 11.09 46.74 17.55
CA VAL A 124 12.02 47.02 18.67
C VAL A 124 12.98 48.18 18.35
N GLN A 125 13.27 48.44 17.07
CA GLN A 125 14.09 49.57 16.63
C GLN A 125 13.56 50.95 17.06
N ARG A 126 12.26 51.09 17.35
CA ARG A 126 11.71 52.37 17.83
C ARG A 126 12.11 52.66 19.28
N PHE A 127 12.42 51.64 20.06
CA PHE A 127 12.76 51.75 21.48
C PHE A 127 14.29 51.75 21.72
N VAL A 128 15.08 51.13 20.85
CA VAL A 128 16.55 51.08 20.95
C VAL A 128 17.20 52.14 20.05
N LYS A 129 16.84 53.41 20.26
CA LYS A 129 17.60 54.56 19.73
C LYS A 129 18.86 54.88 20.54
N GLN A 130 19.19 54.06 21.54
CA GLN A 130 20.22 54.37 22.54
C GLN A 130 21.40 53.38 22.60
N PHE A 131 21.48 52.36 21.75
CA PHE A 131 22.58 51.39 21.83
C PHE A 131 23.37 51.18 20.52
N SER A 132 24.69 51.15 20.70
CA SER A 132 25.77 51.21 19.71
C SER A 132 25.75 50.08 18.67
N LEU A 133 26.29 50.36 17.47
CA LEU A 133 26.49 49.42 16.35
C LEU A 133 27.14 48.09 16.77
N PHE A 134 27.91 48.10 17.86
CA PHE A 134 28.63 46.94 18.40
C PHE A 134 27.69 45.78 18.80
N ASP A 135 26.58 46.05 19.47
CA ASP A 135 25.68 44.98 19.96
C ASP A 135 25.04 44.22 18.81
N LYS A 136 24.67 44.92 17.74
CA LYS A 136 24.09 44.30 16.54
C LYS A 136 25.07 43.34 15.86
N THR A 137 26.36 43.71 15.81
CA THR A 137 27.39 42.84 15.24
C THR A 137 27.73 41.66 16.16
N LEU A 138 27.71 41.88 17.48
CA LEU A 138 28.00 40.86 18.48
C LEU A 138 26.97 39.73 18.45
N PHE A 139 25.68 40.06 18.44
CA PHE A 139 24.62 39.06 18.35
C PHE A 139 24.66 38.27 17.04
N GLY A 140 25.02 38.92 15.92
CA GLY A 140 25.19 38.24 14.63
C GLY A 140 26.33 37.21 14.64
N VAL A 141 27.50 37.60 15.17
CA VAL A 141 28.67 36.71 15.23
C VAL A 141 28.45 35.57 16.24
N LEU A 142 27.85 35.85 17.40
CA LEU A 142 27.53 34.82 18.39
C LEU A 142 26.48 33.83 17.88
N GLY A 143 25.46 34.31 17.15
CA GLY A 143 24.46 33.46 16.52
C GLY A 143 25.06 32.50 15.48
N LEU A 144 25.95 33.01 14.62
CA LEU A 144 26.67 32.19 13.63
C LEU A 144 27.55 31.12 14.28
N GLY A 145 28.27 31.47 15.35
CA GLY A 145 29.11 30.53 16.09
C GLY A 145 28.32 29.41 16.75
N LEU A 146 27.20 29.74 17.41
CA LEU A 146 26.35 28.76 18.07
C LEU A 146 25.68 27.80 17.06
N TRP A 147 25.27 28.31 15.90
CA TRP A 147 24.69 27.50 14.84
C TRP A 147 25.70 26.53 14.22
N ALA A 148 26.94 26.97 13.96
CA ALA A 148 27.99 26.10 13.44
C ALA A 148 28.32 24.95 14.42
N ALA A 149 28.37 25.24 15.74
CA ALA A 149 28.57 24.23 16.76
C ALA A 149 27.42 23.21 16.82
N PHE A 150 26.18 23.67 16.68
CA PHE A 150 24.99 22.80 16.66
C PHE A 150 24.98 21.89 15.43
N VAL A 151 25.31 22.41 14.25
CA VAL A 151 25.43 21.62 13.01
C VAL A 151 26.51 20.55 13.15
N TYR A 152 27.68 20.89 13.70
CA TYR A 152 28.76 19.93 13.88
C TYR A 152 28.40 18.83 14.88
N TRP A 153 27.75 19.17 15.99
CA TRP A 153 27.24 18.20 16.97
C TRP A 153 26.18 17.27 16.38
N LEU A 154 25.25 17.81 15.59
CA LEU A 154 24.20 17.03 14.94
C LEU A 154 24.76 16.11 13.84
N ALA A 155 25.73 16.59 13.05
CA ALA A 155 26.41 15.81 12.03
C ALA A 155 27.21 14.65 12.65
N GLY A 156 27.92 14.90 13.76
CA GLY A 156 28.63 13.85 14.50
C GLY A 156 27.70 12.74 15.01
N ARG A 157 26.51 13.10 15.50
CA ARG A 157 25.51 12.14 15.99
C ARG A 157 24.83 11.33 14.87
N MET A 158 24.79 11.85 13.65
CA MET A 158 24.19 11.18 12.49
C MET A 158 25.17 10.27 11.73
N LEU A 159 26.47 10.58 11.75
CA LEU A 159 27.51 9.81 11.04
C LEU A 159 28.13 8.69 11.89
N GLY A 160 28.15 8.81 13.23
CA GLY A 160 28.79 7.84 14.13
C GLY A 160 27.97 6.58 14.47
N GLY A 161 27.00 6.19 13.63
CA GLY A 161 26.11 5.05 13.88
C GLY A 161 26.46 3.76 13.12
N GLY A 162 27.70 3.60 12.66
CA GLY A 162 28.07 2.51 11.76
C GLY A 162 29.50 1.98 11.86
N GLU A 163 30.15 2.11 13.01
CA GLU A 163 31.47 1.50 13.26
C GLU A 163 31.47 0.83 14.64
N ASP A 164 30.63 -0.20 14.78
CA ASP A 164 30.84 -1.28 15.74
C ASP A 164 31.18 -2.55 14.93
N GLU A 165 32.46 -2.73 14.59
CA GLU A 165 33.12 -4.03 14.38
C GLU A 165 34.51 -4.00 15.01
#